data_AF-E0S835-F1
#
_entry.id   AF-E0S835-F1
#
_cell.length_a   1.000
_cell.length_b   1.000
_cell.length_c   1.000
_cell.angle_alpha   90.00
_cell.angle_beta   90.00
_cell.angle_gamma   90.00
#
_symmetry.space_group_name_H-M   'P 1'
#
loop_
_entity.id
_entity.type
_entity.pdbx_description
1 polymer ?
#
loop_
_entity_poly.entity_id
_entity_poly.type
_entity_poly.pdbx_seq_one_letter_code
_entity_poly.pdbx_strand_id
1 'polypeptide(L)'
;MPVKEKEEVLLKDIKEDVQSVRDAVVLSDDVSRIDEYNFESLFGIYKNPQQQVVFVRTIYRQLVGEILKFFSSKCVAEAMTNICILEEVFRSQRGYIDIEMSLEDVECINQHAYSLGKKENSGVVREGIRAWNCLKQRKAIRICVMPFPDDERSLMLIEEELEAISKTLDGWEDSRDGNCTN
;
A
#
# COMPACT_ATOMS: atom_id res chain seq x y z
N MET A 1 -23.56 -1.98 -17.06
CA MET A 1 -22.11 -1.87 -17.25
C MET A 1 -21.45 -3.16 -16.82
N PRO A 2 -20.69 -3.84 -17.70
CA PRO A 2 -19.84 -4.98 -17.35
C PRO A 2 -18.92 -4.65 -16.16
N VAL A 3 -18.59 -5.66 -15.35
CA VAL A 3 -17.82 -5.53 -14.10
C VAL A 3 -16.48 -4.80 -14.31
N LYS A 4 -15.79 -5.07 -15.42
CA LYS A 4 -14.52 -4.42 -15.79
C LYS A 4 -14.62 -2.90 -15.98
N GLU A 5 -15.72 -2.40 -16.53
CA GLU A 5 -15.92 -0.96 -16.70
C GLU A 5 -16.11 -0.25 -15.35
N LYS A 6 -16.57 -0.96 -14.31
CA LYS A 6 -16.68 -0.37 -12.96
C LYS A 6 -15.31 -0.29 -12.28
N GLU A 7 -14.46 -1.30 -12.46
CA GLU A 7 -13.11 -1.36 -11.87
C GLU A 7 -12.19 -0.28 -12.46
N GLU A 8 -12.20 -0.08 -13.77
CA GLU A 8 -11.40 0.98 -14.42
C GLU A 8 -11.82 2.39 -14.00
N VAL A 9 -13.13 2.62 -13.83
CA VAL A 9 -13.68 3.90 -13.35
C VAL A 9 -13.27 4.13 -11.88
N LEU A 10 -13.41 3.12 -11.03
CA LEU A 10 -13.01 3.21 -9.62
C LEU A 10 -11.51 3.52 -9.45
N LEU A 11 -10.64 2.85 -10.21
CA LEU A 11 -9.20 3.12 -10.17
C LEU A 11 -8.88 4.55 -10.59
N LYS A 12 -9.57 5.06 -11.62
CA LYS A 12 -9.39 6.44 -12.07
C LYS A 12 -9.81 7.45 -11.00
N ASP A 13 -10.97 7.24 -10.37
CA ASP A 13 -11.48 8.10 -9.31
C ASP A 13 -10.48 8.16 -8.13
N ILE A 14 -9.87 7.03 -7.77
CA ILE A 14 -8.85 6.99 -6.70
C ILE A 14 -7.57 7.73 -7.07
N LYS A 15 -7.13 7.68 -8.34
CA LYS A 15 -5.98 8.49 -8.75
C LYS A 15 -6.28 9.97 -8.59
N GLU A 16 -7.49 10.39 -8.95
CA GLU A 16 -7.95 11.77 -8.82
C GLU A 16 -8.08 12.17 -7.34
N ASP A 17 -8.58 11.29 -6.47
CA ASP A 17 -8.67 11.51 -5.03
C ASP A 17 -7.30 11.64 -4.38
N VAL A 18 -6.37 10.71 -4.65
CA VAL A 18 -4.98 10.74 -4.15
C VAL A 18 -4.26 12.00 -4.64
N GLN A 19 -4.43 12.35 -5.92
CA GLN A 19 -3.89 13.59 -6.47
C GLN A 19 -4.45 14.81 -5.74
N SER A 20 -5.76 14.84 -5.48
CA SER A 20 -6.42 15.95 -4.78
C SER A 20 -5.91 16.11 -3.35
N VAL A 21 -5.73 15.01 -2.61
CA VAL A 21 -5.14 15.04 -1.25
C VAL A 21 -3.73 15.59 -1.31
N ARG A 22 -2.91 15.08 -2.24
CA ARG A 22 -1.53 15.54 -2.39
C ARG A 22 -1.46 17.03 -2.71
N ASP A 23 -2.27 17.50 -3.65
CA ASP A 23 -2.29 18.91 -4.04
C ASP A 23 -2.73 19.79 -2.87
N ALA A 24 -3.73 19.37 -2.09
CA ALA A 24 -4.17 20.09 -0.90
C ALA A 24 -3.05 20.22 0.14
N VAL A 25 -2.31 19.15 0.43
CA VAL A 25 -1.19 19.15 1.37
C VAL A 25 -0.04 20.02 0.84
N VAL A 26 0.37 19.83 -0.41
CA VAL A 26 1.54 20.54 -0.99
C VAL A 26 1.26 22.04 -1.15
N LEU A 27 0.06 22.44 -1.55
CA LEU A 27 -0.32 23.85 -1.68
C LEU A 27 -0.42 24.57 -0.33
N SER A 28 -0.79 23.84 0.74
CA SER A 28 -0.94 24.41 2.09
C SER A 28 0.28 24.20 2.98
N ASP A 29 1.26 23.39 2.56
CA ASP A 29 2.39 22.88 3.37
C ASP A 29 1.92 22.27 4.71
N ASP A 30 0.74 21.63 4.72
CA ASP A 30 0.08 21.13 5.91
C ASP A 30 -0.37 19.67 5.74
N VAL A 31 0.34 18.76 6.40
CA VAL A 31 0.06 17.32 6.36
C VAL A 31 -1.24 16.96 7.08
N SER A 32 -1.73 17.80 8.00
CA SER A 32 -3.00 17.54 8.69
C SER A 32 -4.21 17.57 7.73
N ARG A 33 -4.05 18.12 6.52
CA ARG A 33 -5.06 18.02 5.46
C ARG A 33 -5.38 16.58 5.06
N ILE A 34 -4.46 15.63 5.28
CA ILE A 34 -4.73 14.21 5.04
C ILE A 34 -5.89 13.71 5.93
N ASP A 35 -6.00 14.23 7.16
CA ASP A 35 -7.04 13.84 8.12
C ASP A 35 -8.46 14.23 7.67
N GLU A 36 -8.59 15.13 6.69
CA GLU A 36 -9.87 15.54 6.10
C GLU A 36 -10.45 14.44 5.18
N TYR A 37 -9.64 13.45 4.80
CA TYR A 37 -10.01 12.39 3.86
C TYR A 37 -10.26 11.06 4.56
N ASN A 38 -11.41 10.44 4.27
CA ASN A 38 -11.78 9.16 4.87
C ASN A 38 -11.27 7.98 4.02
N PHE A 39 -10.02 7.58 4.24
CA PHE A 39 -9.42 6.43 3.55
C PHE A 39 -10.13 5.11 3.88
N GLU A 40 -10.70 4.94 5.09
CA GLU A 40 -11.46 3.71 5.43
C GLU A 40 -12.64 3.49 4.47
N SER A 41 -13.28 4.57 4.02
CA SER A 41 -14.41 4.51 3.09
C SER A 41 -14.03 3.97 1.71
N LEU A 42 -12.77 4.13 1.29
CA LEU A 42 -12.27 3.60 0.01
C LEU A 42 -12.30 2.07 -0.02
N PHE A 43 -12.04 1.42 1.12
CA PHE A 43 -12.03 -0.05 1.21
C PHE A 43 -13.44 -0.62 1.42
N GLY A 44 -14.32 0.14 2.07
CA GLY A 44 -15.68 -0.28 2.41
C GLY A 44 -16.61 -0.54 1.20
N ILE A 45 -16.19 -0.14 -0.01
CA ILE A 45 -16.94 -0.36 -1.26
C ILE A 45 -16.95 -1.84 -1.64
N TYR A 46 -15.86 -2.56 -1.39
CA TYR A 46 -15.73 -3.96 -1.75
C TYR A 46 -16.23 -4.84 -0.61
N LYS A 47 -17.24 -5.68 -0.88
CA LYS A 47 -17.77 -6.64 0.12
C LYS A 47 -17.02 -7.97 0.11
N ASN A 48 -16.27 -8.26 -0.96
CA ASN A 48 -15.44 -9.46 -1.08
C ASN A 48 -14.02 -9.18 -0.54
N PRO A 49 -13.53 -9.94 0.46
CA PRO A 49 -12.18 -9.79 1.01
C PRO A 49 -11.06 -9.90 -0.03
N GLN A 50 -11.16 -10.82 -1.01
CA GLN A 50 -10.16 -10.97 -2.07
C GLN A 50 -10.06 -9.70 -2.93
N GLN A 51 -11.21 -9.11 -3.26
CA GLN A 51 -11.25 -7.84 -4.02
C GLN A 51 -10.67 -6.68 -3.20
N GLN A 52 -10.88 -6.66 -1.88
CA GLN A 52 -10.23 -5.67 -1.00
C GLN A 52 -8.71 -5.81 -1.03
N VAL A 53 -8.17 -7.03 -1.00
CA VAL A 53 -6.73 -7.29 -1.06
C VAL A 53 -6.14 -6.78 -2.38
N VAL A 54 -6.73 -7.16 -3.51
CA VAL A 54 -6.31 -6.73 -4.85
C VAL A 54 -6.34 -5.20 -4.97
N PHE A 55 -7.41 -4.59 -4.48
CA PHE A 55 -7.59 -3.15 -4.49
C PHE A 55 -6.53 -2.41 -3.69
N VAL A 56 -6.31 -2.82 -2.44
CA VAL A 56 -5.30 -2.23 -1.55
C VAL A 56 -3.90 -2.34 -2.14
N ARG A 57 -3.54 -3.53 -2.66
CA ARG A 57 -2.24 -3.74 -3.32
C ARG A 57 -2.05 -2.84 -4.54
N THR A 58 -3.13 -2.61 -5.30
CA THR A 58 -3.09 -1.69 -6.45
C THR A 58 -2.81 -0.26 -6.02
N ILE A 59 -3.47 0.23 -4.95
CA ILE A 59 -3.22 1.56 -4.39
C ILE A 59 -1.77 1.69 -3.92
N TYR A 60 -1.26 0.70 -3.17
CA TYR A 60 0.14 0.70 -2.73
C TYR A 60 1.12 0.78 -3.89
N ARG A 61 0.93 -0.07 -4.91
CA ARG A 61 1.81 -0.10 -6.08
C ARG A 61 1.83 1.26 -6.78
N GLN A 62 0.66 1.89 -6.93
CA GLN A 62 0.58 3.23 -7.50
C GLN A 62 1.34 4.26 -6.66
N LEU A 63 1.06 4.32 -5.35
CA LEU A 63 1.71 5.27 -4.44
C LEU A 63 3.23 5.09 -4.44
N VAL A 64 3.71 3.85 -4.34
CA VAL A 64 5.14 3.51 -4.40
C VAL A 64 5.76 3.97 -5.72
N GLY A 65 5.12 3.68 -6.85
CA GLY A 65 5.59 4.12 -8.17
C GLY A 65 5.67 5.65 -8.28
N GLU A 66 4.68 6.37 -7.74
CA GLU A 66 4.68 7.83 -7.70
C GLU A 66 5.78 8.39 -6.78
N ILE A 67 6.01 7.80 -5.61
CA ILE A 67 7.08 8.20 -4.69
C ILE A 67 8.44 8.13 -5.38
N LEU A 68 8.74 7.01 -6.04
CA LEU A 68 10.00 6.81 -6.78
C LEU A 68 10.13 7.79 -7.96
N LYS A 69 9.04 8.02 -8.68
CA LYS A 69 8.98 9.02 -9.77
C LYS A 69 9.23 10.44 -9.26
N PHE A 70 8.65 10.82 -8.13
CA PHE A 70 8.85 12.15 -7.56
C PHE A 70 10.26 12.34 -7.02
N PHE A 71 10.83 11.33 -6.35
CA PHE A 71 12.23 11.39 -5.94
C PHE A 71 13.20 11.52 -7.11
N SER A 72 13.02 10.73 -8.17
CA SER A 72 13.84 10.85 -9.40
C SER A 72 13.68 12.21 -10.09
N SER A 73 12.49 12.82 -9.99
CA SER A 73 12.19 14.15 -10.54
C SER A 73 12.55 15.32 -9.60
N LYS A 74 13.10 15.03 -8.40
CA LYS A 74 13.42 16.00 -7.34
C LYS A 74 12.19 16.77 -6.80
N CYS A 75 11.00 16.21 -6.94
CA CYS A 75 9.74 16.69 -6.37
C CYS A 75 9.59 16.16 -4.93
N VAL A 76 10.39 16.71 -4.00
CA VAL A 76 10.55 16.13 -2.66
C VAL A 76 9.27 16.24 -1.82
N ALA A 77 8.57 17.37 -1.87
CA ALA A 77 7.35 17.59 -1.10
C ALA A 77 6.25 16.62 -1.52
N GLU A 78 6.10 16.38 -2.81
CA GLU A 78 5.16 15.44 -3.41
C GLU A 78 5.50 14.00 -3.02
N ALA A 79 6.78 13.62 -3.09
CA ALA A 79 7.23 12.29 -2.66
C ALA A 79 6.93 12.05 -1.17
N MET A 80 7.24 13.03 -0.31
CA MET A 80 7.02 12.94 1.13
C MET A 80 5.54 12.95 1.50
N THR A 81 4.72 13.73 0.80
CA THR A 81 3.26 13.71 0.94
C THR A 81 2.69 12.34 0.59
N ASN A 82 3.13 11.74 -0.51
CA ASN A 82 2.70 10.39 -0.88
C ASN A 82 3.13 9.32 0.12
N ILE A 83 4.27 9.48 0.79
CA ILE A 83 4.67 8.59 1.90
C ILE A 83 3.69 8.73 3.08
N CYS A 84 3.26 9.94 3.42
CA CYS A 84 2.23 10.15 4.44
C CYS A 84 0.90 9.50 4.06
N ILE A 85 0.46 9.68 2.80
CA ILE A 85 -0.75 9.04 2.27
C ILE A 85 -0.62 7.51 2.33
N LEU A 86 0.54 6.96 1.97
CA LEU A 86 0.80 5.52 2.05
C LEU A 86 0.69 4.98 3.48
N GLU A 87 1.19 5.71 4.48
CA GLU A 87 0.99 5.35 5.89
C GLU A 87 -0.49 5.35 6.28
N GLU A 88 -1.23 6.39 5.86
CA GLU A 88 -2.65 6.52 6.23
C GLU A 88 -3.51 5.43 5.58
N VAL A 89 -3.23 5.11 4.31
CA VAL A 89 -3.83 3.97 3.61
C VAL A 89 -3.56 2.68 4.34
N PHE A 90 -2.33 2.44 4.84
CA PHE A 90 -1.98 1.24 5.62
C PHE A 90 -2.72 1.21 6.97
N ARG A 91 -2.82 2.35 7.66
CA ARG A 91 -3.48 2.45 8.98
C ARG A 91 -5.00 2.26 8.91
N SER A 92 -5.63 2.63 7.81
CA SER A 92 -7.08 2.61 7.62
C SER A 92 -7.63 1.22 7.25
N GLN A 93 -6.81 0.16 7.26
CA GLN A 93 -7.19 -1.17 6.78
C GLN A 93 -7.63 -2.08 7.92
N ARG A 94 -8.69 -2.85 7.67
CA ARG A 94 -9.09 -3.98 8.52
C ARG A 94 -8.38 -5.25 8.03
N GLY A 95 -7.12 -5.43 8.41
CA GLY A 95 -6.39 -6.67 8.05
C GLY A 95 -4.87 -6.55 7.92
N TYR A 96 -4.30 -5.33 8.03
CA TYR A 96 -2.86 -5.08 7.88
C TYR A 96 -2.28 -5.77 6.64
N ILE A 97 -2.78 -5.43 5.45
CA ILE A 97 -2.21 -5.93 4.20
C ILE A 97 -0.85 -5.26 4.02
N ASP A 98 0.20 -6.06 3.90
CA ASP A 98 1.57 -5.56 3.75
C ASP A 98 1.75 -4.79 2.43
N ILE A 99 2.60 -3.77 2.48
CA ILE A 99 3.09 -3.02 1.33
C ILE A 99 4.22 -3.84 0.71
N GLU A 100 3.94 -4.43 -0.45
CA GLU A 100 4.90 -5.24 -1.18
C GLU A 100 5.81 -4.35 -2.05
N MET A 101 7.13 -4.49 -1.87
CA MET A 101 8.14 -3.69 -2.58
C MET A 101 9.36 -4.53 -2.94
N SER A 102 10.05 -4.15 -4.00
CA SER A 102 11.39 -4.71 -4.29
C SER A 102 12.42 -4.20 -3.27
N LEU A 103 13.54 -4.90 -3.13
CA LEU A 103 14.63 -4.44 -2.26
C LEU A 103 15.18 -3.10 -2.76
N GLU A 104 15.31 -2.96 -4.08
CA GLU A 104 15.83 -1.78 -4.77
C GLU A 104 14.97 -0.54 -4.48
N ASP A 105 13.64 -0.67 -4.51
CA ASP A 105 12.73 0.43 -4.22
C ASP A 105 12.83 0.88 -2.77
N VAL A 106 12.89 -0.08 -1.84
CA VAL A 106 13.05 0.21 -0.40
C VAL A 106 14.38 0.89 -0.12
N GLU A 107 15.47 0.43 -0.74
CA GLU A 107 16.79 1.05 -0.62
C GLU A 107 16.80 2.47 -1.21
N CYS A 108 16.18 2.67 -2.37
CA CYS A 108 16.04 3.97 -3.02
C CYS A 108 15.33 4.98 -2.09
N ILE A 109 14.16 4.63 -1.56
CA ILE A 109 13.40 5.50 -0.63
C ILE A 109 14.21 5.77 0.65
N ASN A 110 14.87 4.75 1.20
CA ASN A 110 15.71 4.92 2.39
C ASN A 110 16.86 5.90 2.16
N GLN A 111 17.53 5.83 1.02
CA GLN A 111 18.62 6.76 0.67
C GLN A 111 18.11 8.19 0.56
N HIS A 112 16.97 8.40 -0.13
CA HIS A 112 16.34 9.71 -0.23
C HIS A 112 15.94 10.26 1.14
N ALA A 113 15.19 9.50 1.93
CA ALA A 113 14.75 9.92 3.27
C ALA A 113 15.93 10.26 4.20
N TYR A 114 17.00 9.45 4.17
CA TYR A 114 18.22 9.71 4.96
C TYR A 114 18.95 10.99 4.51
N SER A 115 19.03 11.22 3.20
CA SER A 115 19.69 12.41 2.66
C SER A 115 18.95 13.71 3.00
N LEU A 116 17.61 13.65 3.04
CA LEU A 116 16.73 14.78 3.31
C LEU A 116 16.75 15.16 4.78
N GLY A 117 16.76 14.19 5.70
CA GLY A 117 16.89 14.45 7.14
C GLY A 117 18.18 15.18 7.54
N LYS A 118 19.18 15.27 6.64
CA LYS A 118 20.40 16.06 6.83
C LYS A 118 20.35 17.46 6.24
N LYS A 119 19.42 17.75 5.33
CA LYS A 119 19.48 18.94 4.45
C LYS A 119 18.24 19.83 4.51
N GLU A 120 17.08 19.26 4.81
CA GLU A 120 15.79 19.92 4.59
C GLU A 120 14.89 19.72 5.82
N ASN A 121 14.25 20.80 6.27
CA ASN A 121 13.51 20.83 7.53
C ASN A 121 12.12 21.46 7.37
N SER A 122 11.47 21.25 6.21
CA SER A 122 10.07 21.61 6.02
C SER A 122 9.15 20.64 6.78
N GLY A 123 7.95 21.11 7.11
CA GLY A 123 6.96 20.33 7.88
C GLY A 123 6.63 19.01 7.17
N VAL A 124 6.30 19.09 5.88
CA VAL A 124 5.96 17.94 5.04
C VAL A 124 7.10 16.92 4.96
N VAL A 125 8.36 17.37 4.81
CA VAL A 125 9.51 16.45 4.74
C VAL A 125 9.71 15.71 6.05
N ARG A 126 9.59 16.41 7.19
CA ARG A 126 9.74 15.79 8.50
C ARG A 126 8.65 14.75 8.76
N GLU A 127 7.39 15.07 8.45
CA GLU A 127 6.29 14.12 8.63
C GLU A 127 6.42 12.93 7.66
N GLY A 128 6.83 13.15 6.40
CA GLY A 128 7.10 12.06 5.46
C GLY A 128 8.20 11.11 5.94
N ILE A 129 9.30 11.63 6.50
CA ILE A 129 10.35 10.79 7.10
C ILE A 129 9.80 10.01 8.31
N ARG A 130 8.97 10.65 9.14
CA ARG A 130 8.34 10.01 10.30
C ARG A 130 7.40 8.88 9.86
N ALA A 131 6.57 9.13 8.86
CA ALA A 131 5.65 8.15 8.27
C ALA A 131 6.41 6.95 7.70
N TRP A 132 7.47 7.19 6.93
CA TRP A 132 8.33 6.12 6.41
C TRP A 132 8.95 5.26 7.52
N ASN A 133 9.42 5.89 8.59
CA ASN A 133 9.97 5.17 9.73
C ASN A 133 8.89 4.40 10.51
N CYS A 134 7.66 4.93 10.60
CA CYS A 134 6.52 4.24 11.19
C CYS A 134 6.19 2.95 10.44
N LEU A 135 6.10 3.01 9.11
CA LEU A 135 5.87 1.83 8.25
C LEU A 135 6.94 0.75 8.48
N LYS A 136 8.22 1.12 8.53
CA LYS A 136 9.31 0.18 8.82
C LYS A 136 9.22 -0.41 10.22
N GLN A 137 8.95 0.40 11.24
CA GLN A 137 8.85 -0.07 12.63
C GLN A 137 7.68 -1.04 12.83
N ARG A 138 6.57 -0.82 12.12
CA ARG A 138 5.41 -1.71 12.12
C ARG A 138 5.60 -2.98 11.28
N LYS A 139 6.75 -3.12 10.60
CA LYS A 139 7.01 -4.19 9.62
C LYS A 139 5.94 -4.24 8.52
N ALA A 140 5.39 -3.08 8.16
CA ALA A 140 4.36 -2.93 7.13
C ALA A 140 4.87 -3.23 5.71
N ILE A 141 6.20 -3.24 5.51
CA ILE A 141 6.82 -3.42 4.20
C ILE A 141 7.33 -4.85 4.08
N ARG A 142 6.79 -5.58 3.11
CA ARG A 142 7.25 -6.92 2.75
C ARG A 142 8.14 -6.83 1.51
N ILE A 143 9.40 -7.27 1.65
CA ILE A 143 10.33 -7.33 0.53
C ILE A 143 10.01 -8.54 -0.33
N CYS A 144 9.69 -8.31 -1.61
CA CYS A 144 9.39 -9.37 -2.57
C CYS A 144 10.63 -9.67 -3.43
N VAL A 145 11.06 -10.93 -3.43
CA VAL A 145 12.20 -11.42 -4.23
C VAL A 145 11.83 -11.64 -5.70
N MET A 146 10.53 -11.77 -6.00
CA MET A 146 9.98 -11.78 -7.35
C MET A 146 8.87 -10.73 -7.43
N PRO A 147 8.78 -9.96 -8.52
CA PRO A 147 7.68 -9.02 -8.70
C PRO A 147 6.36 -9.80 -8.72
N PHE A 148 5.41 -9.39 -7.87
CA PHE A 148 4.03 -9.87 -7.99
C PHE A 148 3.52 -9.46 -9.38
N PRO A 149 2.79 -10.35 -10.08
CA PRO A 149 2.38 -10.06 -11.44
C PRO A 149 1.56 -8.77 -11.54
N ASP A 150 1.73 -8.09 -12.68
CA ASP A 150 1.16 -6.77 -12.92
C ASP A 150 -0.32 -6.80 -13.28
N ASP A 151 -0.81 -7.94 -13.75
CA ASP A 151 -2.19 -8.10 -14.15
C ASP A 151 -3.05 -8.66 -13.02
N GLU A 152 -4.21 -8.03 -12.86
CA GLU A 152 -5.21 -8.35 -11.83
C GLU A 152 -5.69 -9.81 -11.87
N ARG A 153 -5.70 -10.42 -13.06
CA ARG A 153 -6.09 -11.84 -13.21
C ARG A 153 -5.06 -12.76 -12.58
N SER A 154 -3.77 -12.49 -12.78
CA SER A 154 -2.71 -13.23 -12.12
C SER A 154 -2.73 -13.02 -10.60
N LEU A 155 -3.08 -11.81 -10.12
CA LEU A 155 -3.27 -11.57 -8.69
C LEU A 155 -4.43 -12.38 -8.11
N MET A 156 -5.59 -12.39 -8.79
CA MET A 156 -6.74 -13.19 -8.37
C MET A 156 -6.45 -14.70 -8.40
N LEU A 157 -5.75 -15.18 -9.43
CA LEU A 157 -5.34 -16.59 -9.52
C LEU A 157 -4.38 -16.98 -8.40
N ILE A 158 -3.42 -16.12 -8.07
CA ILE A 158 -2.51 -16.36 -6.94
C ILE A 158 -3.28 -16.39 -5.61
N GLU A 159 -4.23 -15.48 -5.40
CA GLU A 159 -5.08 -15.50 -4.19
C GLU A 159 -5.93 -16.77 -4.11
N GLU A 160 -6.53 -17.23 -5.22
CA GLU A 160 -7.27 -18.50 -5.26
C GLU A 160 -6.35 -19.70 -4.95
N GLU A 161 -5.13 -19.72 -5.50
CA GLU A 161 -4.14 -20.76 -5.21
C GLU A 161 -3.68 -20.72 -3.74
N LEU A 162 -3.44 -19.54 -3.18
CA LEU A 162 -3.06 -19.37 -1.78
C LEU A 162 -4.20 -19.78 -0.83
N GLU A 163 -5.45 -19.48 -1.16
CA GLU A 163 -6.62 -19.93 -0.39
C GLU A 163 -6.76 -21.45 -0.46
N ALA A 164 -6.54 -22.06 -1.63
CA ALA A 164 -6.54 -23.52 -1.76
C ALA A 164 -5.43 -24.18 -0.93
N ILE A 165 -4.22 -23.59 -0.92
CA ILE A 165 -3.12 -24.05 -0.07
C ILE A 165 -3.47 -23.89 1.42
N SER A 166 -4.02 -22.75 1.83
CA SER A 166 -4.43 -22.51 3.22
C SER A 166 -5.45 -23.54 3.69
N LYS A 167 -6.53 -23.76 2.92
CA LYS A 167 -7.55 -24.78 3.23
C LYS A 167 -6.97 -26.19 3.30
N THR A 168 -5.98 -26.48 2.46
CA THR A 168 -5.28 -27.78 2.47
C THR A 168 -4.44 -27.94 3.72
N LEU A 169 -3.78 -26.87 4.19
CA LEU A 169 -2.99 -26.86 5.42
C LEU A 169 -3.88 -26.94 6.67
N ASP A 170 -4.99 -26.22 6.71
CA ASP A 170 -5.98 -26.29 7.80
C ASP A 170 -6.55 -27.72 7.92
N GLY A 171 -6.89 -28.34 6.80
CA GLY A 171 -7.33 -29.75 6.77
C GLY A 171 -6.24 -30.75 7.14
N TRP A 172 -4.96 -30.39 7.05
CA TRP A 172 -3.85 -31.20 7.54
C TRP A 172 -3.69 -31.12 9.06
N GLU A 173 -3.98 -29.97 9.68
CA GLU A 173 -3.99 -29.84 11.14
C GLU A 173 -5.16 -30.62 11.77
N ASP A 174 -6.34 -30.61 11.15
CA ASP A 174 -7.50 -31.41 11.58
C ASP A 174 -7.30 -32.93 11.40
N SER A 175 -6.36 -33.35 10.54
CA SER A 175 -6.05 -34.77 10.32
C SER A 175 -5.15 -35.40 11.40
N ARG A 176 -4.65 -34.60 12.35
CA ARG A 176 -3.83 -35.08 13.48
C ARG A 176 -4.62 -35.54 14.71
N ASP A 177 -5.94 -35.35 14.74
CA ASP A 177 -6.83 -35.95 15.75
C ASP A 177 -7.33 -37.35 15.35
N GLY A 178 -6.42 -38.15 14.79
CA GLY A 178 -6.63 -39.51 14.33
C GLY A 178 -5.81 -40.55 15.09
N ASN A 179 -6.04 -40.64 16.40
CA ASN A 179 -5.94 -41.87 17.20
C ASN A 179 -4.63 -42.70 17.12
N CYS A 180 -3.57 -42.26 17.82
CA CYS A 180 -2.53 -43.18 18.32
C CYS A 180 -3.02 -43.89 19.59
N THR A 181 -3.96 -44.81 19.45
CA THR A 181 -4.16 -45.92 20.40
C THR A 181 -4.24 -47.22 19.63
N ASN A 182 -3.07 -47.86 19.45
CA ASN A 182 -2.77 -49.24 19.84
C ASN A 182 -1.30 -49.55 19.51
#